data_AF-A0A6L5G3R8-F1
#
_entry.id   AF-A0A6L5G3R8-F1
#
_cell.length_a   1.000
_cell.length_b   1.000
_cell.length_c   1.000
_cell.angle_alpha   90.00
_cell.angle_beta   90.00
_cell.angle_gamma   90.00
#
_symmetry.space_group_name_H-M   'P 1'
#
loop_
_entity.id
_entity.type
_entity.pdbx_description
1 polymer ?
#
loop_
_entity_poly.entity_id
_entity_poly.type
_entity_poly.pdbx_seq_one_letter_code
_entity_poly.pdbx_strand_id
1 'polypeptide(L)'
;MNAETSSVNWKKTGWLAGALAAVGGIVALLANLTTIAGWLGYGPESGGEGTTVAAQYVKDCEDDGYTREQCQASRDLDPSPEWTGKLYEQGEGTQDPTGDPDPGGGGDPGPTEGPDPREVYVEECEEDGNPQIDCEFSWEYDPEGVWRGVLYTPYDAYIRECEADGHTFDECDTSWQHDTSTEWSGQLAPAPTPSEYDVYVQECQDYGGYTWEECDGSWYRDPNSYWSGQLY
;
A
#
# COMPACT_ATOMS: atom_id res chain seq x y z
N MET A 1 -19.75 -18.17 -52.88
CA MET A 1 -18.53 -17.58 -52.28
C MET A 1 -18.23 -16.31 -53.04
N ASN A 2 -18.58 -15.15 -52.48
CA ASN A 2 -18.13 -13.83 -52.92
C ASN A 2 -17.82 -13.08 -51.63
N ALA A 3 -16.55 -12.81 -51.41
CA ALA A 3 -16.05 -12.03 -50.29
C ALA A 3 -15.57 -10.68 -50.82
N GLU A 4 -15.52 -9.73 -49.88
CA GLU A 4 -14.78 -8.47 -49.92
C GLU A 4 -15.45 -7.27 -50.61
N THR A 5 -16.12 -6.47 -49.79
CA THR A 5 -16.18 -5.02 -49.98
C THR A 5 -15.13 -4.38 -49.07
N SER A 6 -14.00 -3.99 -49.66
CA SER A 6 -13.06 -3.05 -49.05
C SER A 6 -13.51 -1.62 -49.34
N SER A 7 -13.49 -0.74 -48.33
CA SER A 7 -13.30 0.69 -48.55
C SER A 7 -12.34 1.27 -47.51
N VAL A 8 -11.16 1.64 -48.00
CA VAL A 8 -10.14 2.43 -47.30
C VAL A 8 -10.38 3.90 -47.66
N ASN A 9 -10.42 4.79 -46.65
CA ASN A 9 -10.24 6.23 -46.81
C ASN A 9 -9.66 6.83 -45.52
N TRP A 10 -8.59 7.64 -45.44
CA TRP A 10 -7.53 8.12 -46.34
C TRP A 10 -6.49 8.87 -45.47
N LYS A 11 -5.28 9.10 -46.01
CA LYS A 11 -4.17 9.99 -45.56
C LYS A 11 -3.30 9.44 -44.41
N LYS A 12 -2.10 8.90 -44.64
CA LYS A 12 -0.83 9.53 -45.10
C LYS A 12 -0.53 10.89 -44.46
N THR A 13 0.36 10.90 -43.47
CA THR A 13 1.71 11.52 -43.57
C THR A 13 2.56 11.10 -42.37
N GLY A 14 3.65 10.36 -42.61
CA GLY A 14 4.74 10.26 -41.65
C GLY A 14 5.61 11.52 -41.69
N TRP A 15 6.52 11.70 -40.74
CA TRP A 15 7.93 11.28 -40.86
C TRP A 15 8.71 11.73 -39.62
N LEU A 16 9.83 11.04 -39.43
CA LEU A 16 10.82 11.17 -38.37
C LEU A 16 11.41 12.58 -38.18
N ALA A 17 12.03 12.69 -36.99
CA ALA A 17 13.30 13.35 -36.70
C ALA A 17 13.24 14.70 -36.00
N GLY A 18 14.14 14.84 -35.01
CA GLY A 18 14.89 16.08 -34.85
C GLY A 18 14.87 16.64 -33.43
N ALA A 19 15.96 16.39 -32.72
CA ALA A 19 16.34 17.08 -31.50
C ALA A 19 16.60 18.60 -31.72
N LEU A 20 16.63 19.31 -30.59
CA LEU A 20 17.36 20.54 -30.25
C LEU A 20 16.59 21.88 -30.16
N ALA A 21 16.68 22.41 -28.93
CA ALA A 21 16.92 23.80 -28.53
C ALA A 21 15.77 24.82 -28.57
N ALA A 22 15.28 25.18 -27.38
CA ALA A 22 14.94 26.56 -27.03
C ALA A 22 15.03 26.78 -25.51
N VAL A 23 16.19 27.23 -25.04
CA VAL A 23 16.32 27.99 -23.79
C VAL A 23 15.69 29.36 -24.03
N GLY A 24 14.79 29.81 -23.15
CA GLY A 24 14.43 31.22 -23.05
C GLY A 24 12.97 31.53 -22.77
N GLY A 25 12.63 31.63 -21.48
CA GLY A 25 11.63 32.56 -20.97
C GLY A 25 10.17 32.09 -20.97
N ILE A 26 9.66 31.76 -19.79
CA ILE A 26 8.47 32.38 -19.18
C ILE A 26 8.64 32.23 -17.66
N VAL A 27 9.24 33.26 -17.06
CA VAL A 27 9.03 33.62 -15.66
C VAL A 27 7.71 34.37 -15.64
N ALA A 28 6.59 33.69 -15.37
CA ALA A 28 5.30 34.29 -14.98
C ALA A 28 4.22 33.22 -14.82
N LEU A 29 4.37 32.31 -13.85
CA LEU A 29 3.23 31.52 -13.33
C LEU A 29 3.44 31.09 -11.87
N LEU A 30 4.02 31.98 -11.05
CA LEU A 30 4.12 31.86 -9.59
C LEU A 30 3.58 33.12 -8.90
N ALA A 31 2.32 33.46 -9.17
CA ALA A 31 1.69 34.64 -8.58
C ALA A 31 0.19 34.45 -8.28
N ASN A 32 -0.24 33.25 -7.88
CA ASN A 32 -1.65 33.01 -7.51
C ASN A 32 -1.87 32.07 -6.31
N LEU A 33 -0.93 31.98 -5.35
CA LEU A 33 -1.18 31.30 -4.07
C LEU A 33 -0.59 32.04 -2.86
N THR A 34 -0.72 33.36 -2.81
CA THR A 34 -0.42 34.16 -1.61
C THR A 34 -1.60 35.02 -1.19
N THR A 35 -2.73 34.39 -0.83
CA THR A 35 -3.76 35.04 0.01
C THR A 35 -4.63 34.05 0.78
N ILE A 36 -4.02 33.16 1.58
CA ILE A 36 -4.66 32.68 2.82
C ILE A 36 -3.60 32.76 3.91
N ALA A 37 -3.33 33.98 4.34
CA ALA A 37 -2.67 34.25 5.60
C ALA A 37 -3.67 34.99 6.49
N GLY A 38 -3.93 34.39 7.65
CA GLY A 38 -4.25 35.13 8.87
C GLY A 38 -5.72 35.12 9.28
N TRP A 39 -6.04 34.32 10.29
CA TRP A 39 -6.88 34.59 11.48
C TRP A 39 -6.79 33.29 12.31
N LEU A 40 -5.97 33.06 13.33
CA LEU A 40 -5.33 33.90 14.36
C LEU A 40 -4.19 33.08 14.99
N GLY A 41 -2.99 33.66 15.12
CA GLY A 41 -1.96 33.07 15.99
C GLY A 41 -0.49 33.37 15.69
N TYR A 42 -0.11 34.59 15.32
CA TYR A 42 1.29 35.03 15.51
C TYR A 42 1.38 35.79 16.84
N GLY A 43 2.00 35.15 17.83
CA GLY A 43 2.62 35.78 19.00
C GLY A 43 4.14 35.90 18.79
N PRO A 44 4.83 36.74 19.59
CA PRO A 44 6.19 37.18 19.32
C PRO A 44 7.23 36.09 19.60
N GLU A 45 8.32 36.13 18.82
CA GLU A 45 9.63 35.51 19.02
C GLU A 45 9.81 34.77 20.36
N SER A 46 9.55 33.45 20.39
CA SER A 46 10.13 32.48 21.33
C SER A 46 9.70 31.04 20.99
N GLY A 47 10.63 30.23 20.48
CA GLY A 47 10.67 28.77 20.66
C GLY A 47 9.95 27.87 19.64
N GLY A 48 10.74 27.11 18.88
CA GLY A 48 10.37 25.79 18.35
C GLY A 48 10.01 25.68 16.87
N GLU A 49 10.98 25.82 15.96
CA GLU A 49 10.93 25.10 14.68
C GLU A 49 11.03 23.61 15.05
N GLY A 50 9.89 22.91 15.11
CA GLY A 50 9.87 21.46 15.21
C GLY A 50 10.49 20.92 13.94
N THR A 51 11.75 20.51 14.02
CA THR A 51 12.42 19.77 12.94
C THR A 51 11.81 18.37 13.00
N THR A 52 11.27 17.86 11.90
CA THR A 52 10.63 16.54 11.87
C THR A 52 11.61 15.46 12.33
N VAL A 53 11.14 14.35 12.89
CA VAL A 53 12.05 13.32 13.41
C VAL A 53 12.97 12.77 12.32
N ALA A 54 12.47 12.57 11.10
CA ALA A 54 13.27 12.21 9.95
C ALA A 54 14.35 13.27 9.64
N ALA A 55 14.02 14.55 9.71
CA ALA A 55 14.98 15.63 9.49
C ALA A 55 16.01 15.73 10.63
N GLN A 56 15.63 15.39 11.87
CA GLN A 56 16.54 15.32 13.01
C GLN A 56 17.50 14.12 12.90
N TYR A 57 17.01 12.93 12.52
CA TYR A 57 17.83 11.75 12.25
C TYR A 57 18.91 12.04 11.19
N VAL A 58 18.50 12.61 10.05
CA VAL A 58 19.42 12.94 8.95
C VAL A 58 20.47 13.94 9.40
N LYS A 59 20.07 14.94 10.18
CA LYS A 59 20.98 15.96 10.71
C LYS A 59 22.01 15.37 11.67
N ASP A 60 21.58 14.51 12.60
CA ASP A 60 22.49 13.88 13.57
C ASP A 60 23.48 12.94 12.87
N CYS A 61 23.04 12.25 11.81
CA CYS A 61 23.92 11.46 10.94
C CYS A 61 24.92 12.31 10.12
N GLU A 62 24.48 13.47 9.59
CA GLU A 62 25.38 14.42 8.92
C GLU A 62 26.41 15.01 9.89
N ASP A 63 26.02 15.27 11.14
CA ASP A 63 26.91 15.75 12.21
C ASP A 63 27.97 14.71 12.60
N ASP A 64 27.66 13.41 12.47
CA ASP A 64 28.60 12.29 12.61
C ASP A 64 29.53 12.09 11.39
N GLY A 65 29.37 12.91 10.35
CA GLY A 65 30.30 13.03 9.23
C GLY A 65 29.93 12.23 7.97
N TYR A 66 28.71 11.69 7.92
CA TYR A 66 28.18 11.01 6.73
C TYR A 66 27.55 12.00 5.74
N THR A 67 27.41 11.60 4.46
CA THR A 67 26.71 12.45 3.49
C THR A 67 25.20 12.37 3.68
N ARG A 68 24.48 13.44 3.31
CA ARG A 68 23.02 13.47 3.32
C ARG A 68 22.39 12.24 2.65
N GLU A 69 22.91 11.83 1.50
CA GLU A 69 22.40 10.68 0.75
C GLU A 69 22.60 9.36 1.52
N GLN A 70 23.72 9.20 2.23
CA GLN A 70 23.97 8.05 3.09
C GLN A 70 23.03 8.04 4.29
N CYS A 71 22.78 9.21 4.90
CA CYS A 71 21.89 9.34 6.03
C CYS A 71 20.43 9.04 5.68
N GLN A 72 19.97 9.47 4.50
CA GLN A 72 18.64 9.11 3.99
C GLN A 72 18.52 7.61 3.72
N ALA A 73 19.51 7.02 3.04
CA ALA A 73 19.50 5.59 2.77
C ALA A 73 19.59 4.74 4.06
N SER A 74 20.36 5.20 5.05
CA SER A 74 20.46 4.55 6.36
C SER A 74 19.16 4.67 7.13
N ARG A 75 18.47 5.82 7.08
CA ARG A 75 17.18 6.01 7.75
C ARG A 75 16.12 5.03 7.26
N ASP A 76 16.06 4.79 5.95
CA ASP A 76 15.11 3.85 5.34
C ASP A 76 15.36 2.40 5.80
N LEU A 77 16.58 2.10 6.28
CA LEU A 77 17.01 0.78 6.70
C LEU A 77 17.09 0.61 8.22
N ASP A 78 17.23 1.71 8.97
CA ASP A 78 17.30 1.73 10.42
C ASP A 78 15.90 1.76 11.02
N PRO A 79 15.49 0.71 11.75
CA PRO A 79 14.19 0.69 12.42
C PRO A 79 14.10 1.69 13.58
N SER A 80 15.23 2.29 13.98
CA SER A 80 15.28 3.24 15.09
C SER A 80 14.80 4.62 14.63
N PRO A 81 13.95 5.30 15.42
CA PRO A 81 13.49 6.64 15.07
C PRO A 81 14.59 7.71 15.21
N GLU A 82 15.59 7.45 16.03
CA GLU A 82 16.73 8.33 16.29
C GLU A 82 18.02 7.76 15.70
N TRP A 83 18.98 8.65 15.38
CA TRP A 83 20.28 8.24 14.89
C TRP A 83 21.05 7.48 15.98
N THR A 84 21.37 6.21 15.69
CA THR A 84 22.00 5.30 16.66
C THR A 84 23.54 5.30 16.61
N GLY A 85 24.15 6.17 15.81
CA GLY A 85 25.60 6.18 15.54
C GLY A 85 26.04 5.13 14.52
N LYS A 86 25.10 4.40 13.89
CA LYS A 86 25.41 3.31 12.95
C LYS A 86 24.80 3.58 11.59
N LEU A 87 25.63 3.51 10.56
CA LEU A 87 25.18 3.60 9.17
C LEU A 87 24.74 2.23 8.67
N TYR A 88 23.48 2.15 8.21
CA TYR A 88 22.93 0.99 7.54
C TYR A 88 23.04 1.18 6.01
N GLU A 89 23.69 0.23 5.35
CA GLU A 89 23.81 0.21 3.88
C GLU A 89 23.12 -1.05 3.32
N GLN A 90 22.59 -0.96 2.10
CA GLN A 90 21.94 -2.08 1.44
C GLN A 90 23.00 -3.12 0.99
N GLY A 91 23.28 -4.11 1.85
CA GLY A 91 24.18 -5.23 1.57
C GLY A 91 23.49 -6.45 0.97
N GLU A 92 24.19 -7.23 0.14
CA GLU A 92 23.73 -8.55 -0.32
C GLU A 92 23.63 -9.54 0.86
N GLY A 93 22.50 -9.55 1.58
CA GLY A 93 22.08 -10.69 2.39
C GLY A 93 21.87 -10.48 3.89
N THR A 94 22.23 -9.34 4.48
CA THR A 94 21.86 -9.00 5.87
C THR A 94 21.90 -7.48 6.09
N GLN A 95 20.96 -6.97 6.90
CA GLN A 95 20.97 -5.62 7.50
C GLN A 95 22.11 -5.50 8.53
N ASP A 96 23.35 -5.67 8.11
CA ASP A 96 24.50 -5.52 8.99
C ASP A 96 25.05 -4.09 8.88
N PRO A 97 25.22 -3.36 10.00
CA PRO A 97 25.78 -2.02 9.98
C PRO A 97 27.22 -2.07 9.47
N THR A 98 27.55 -1.17 8.53
CA THR A 98 28.92 -0.90 8.13
C THR A 98 29.64 -0.22 9.28
N GLY A 99 30.77 -0.78 9.72
CA GLY A 99 31.41 -0.50 11.01
C GLY A 99 31.70 0.97 11.34
N ASP A 100 31.90 1.21 12.66
CA ASP A 100 32.13 2.50 13.31
C ASP A 100 33.05 3.48 12.52
N PRO A 101 32.66 4.75 12.36
CA PRO A 101 33.62 5.81 12.13
C PRO A 101 34.36 6.10 13.44
N ASP A 102 35.69 6.24 13.37
CA ASP A 102 36.56 6.58 14.51
C ASP A 102 36.10 7.91 15.15
N PRO A 103 35.62 7.92 16.41
CA PRO A 103 34.94 9.08 17.00
C PRO A 103 35.97 10.08 17.50
N GLY A 104 36.35 11.00 16.64
CA GLY A 104 37.11 12.20 17.01
C GLY A 104 36.24 13.30 17.61
N GLY A 105 35.52 13.06 18.70
CA GLY A 105 34.72 14.11 19.35
C GLY A 105 33.87 13.62 20.52
N GLY A 106 34.36 13.84 21.73
CA GLY A 106 33.67 13.42 22.96
C GLY A 106 32.36 14.16 23.22
N GLY A 107 31.34 13.38 23.50
CA GLY A 107 30.15 13.73 24.25
C GLY A 107 29.51 12.40 24.62
N ASP A 108 29.27 12.16 25.90
CA ASP A 108 28.44 11.05 26.38
C ASP A 108 27.00 11.53 26.20
N PRO A 109 26.24 11.09 25.18
CA PRO A 109 24.81 11.32 25.18
C PRO A 109 24.26 10.23 26.10
N GLY A 110 24.04 10.57 27.38
CA GLY A 110 23.13 9.78 28.20
C GLY A 110 21.82 9.59 27.42
N PRO A 111 21.11 8.46 27.59
CA PRO A 111 19.97 8.14 26.73
C PRO A 111 18.94 9.26 26.83
N THR A 112 18.89 10.12 25.82
CA THR A 112 17.70 10.85 25.48
C THR A 112 16.65 9.79 25.23
N GLU A 113 15.54 9.82 25.95
CA GLU A 113 14.34 9.11 25.48
C GLU A 113 14.06 9.69 24.10
N GLY A 114 14.42 8.94 23.06
CA GLY A 114 14.12 9.28 21.69
C GLY A 114 12.62 9.51 21.49
N PRO A 115 12.23 10.14 20.37
CA PRO A 115 10.82 10.33 20.07
C PRO A 115 10.08 8.99 20.07
N ASP A 116 8.84 9.01 20.54
CA ASP A 116 8.02 7.80 20.64
C ASP A 116 7.84 7.17 19.24
N PRO A 117 8.20 5.89 19.03
CA PRO A 117 8.14 5.26 17.70
C PRO A 117 6.77 5.32 17.03
N ARG A 118 5.68 5.31 17.82
CA ARG A 118 4.32 5.48 17.30
C ARG A 118 4.12 6.90 16.79
N GLU A 119 4.56 7.91 17.55
CA GLU A 119 4.48 9.31 17.11
C GLU A 119 5.26 9.51 15.80
N VAL A 120 6.45 8.93 15.68
CA VAL A 120 7.26 8.99 14.46
C VAL A 120 6.56 8.33 13.27
N TYR A 121 6.03 7.13 13.45
CA TYR A 121 5.29 6.42 12.40
C TYR A 121 4.09 7.23 11.91
N VAL A 122 3.29 7.77 12.84
CA VAL A 122 2.07 8.53 12.50
C VAL A 122 2.44 9.83 11.81
N GLU A 123 3.46 10.54 12.28
CA GLU A 123 3.95 11.78 11.65
C GLU A 123 4.40 11.52 10.21
N GLU A 124 5.27 10.53 9.98
CA GLU A 124 5.78 10.22 8.63
C GLU A 124 4.66 9.76 7.68
N CYS A 125 3.69 9.00 8.19
CA CYS A 125 2.50 8.59 7.42
C CYS A 125 1.61 9.79 7.02
N GLU A 126 1.41 10.77 7.92
CA GLU A 126 0.66 11.99 7.63
C GLU A 126 1.40 12.89 6.61
N GLU A 127 2.73 12.95 6.67
CA GLU A 127 3.56 13.70 5.71
C GLU A 127 3.44 13.16 4.28
N ASP A 128 3.26 11.85 4.13
CA ASP A 128 2.96 11.20 2.85
C ASP A 128 1.53 11.48 2.33
N GLY A 129 0.75 12.26 3.09
CA GLY A 129 -0.58 12.73 2.72
C GLY A 129 -1.72 11.81 3.13
N ASN A 130 -1.45 10.84 4.01
CA ASN A 130 -2.48 9.94 4.53
C ASN A 130 -3.24 10.60 5.70
N PRO A 131 -4.55 10.33 5.85
CA PRO A 131 -5.31 10.79 7.00
C PRO A 131 -4.80 10.17 8.32
N GLN A 132 -4.79 10.97 9.39
CA GLN A 132 -4.40 10.54 10.74
C GLN A 132 -5.02 9.21 11.18
N ILE A 133 -6.32 9.02 10.91
CA ILE A 133 -7.03 7.79 11.30
C ILE A 133 -6.50 6.53 10.59
N ASP A 134 -6.06 6.68 9.34
CA ASP A 134 -5.49 5.58 8.57
C ASP A 134 -4.06 5.30 9.05
N CYS A 135 -3.31 6.33 9.46
CA CYS A 135 -1.98 6.18 10.05
C CYS A 135 -2.01 5.52 11.43
N GLU A 136 -2.95 5.92 12.29
CA GLU A 136 -3.13 5.28 13.60
C GLU A 136 -3.57 3.83 13.48
N PHE A 137 -4.48 3.53 12.54
CA PHE A 137 -4.84 2.16 12.21
C PHE A 137 -3.62 1.40 11.71
N SER A 138 -2.90 1.93 10.72
CA SER A 138 -1.75 1.26 10.12
C SER A 138 -0.69 0.89 11.17
N TRP A 139 -0.39 1.80 12.10
CA TRP A 139 0.52 1.53 13.23
C TRP A 139 0.12 0.30 14.06
N GLU A 140 -1.17 0.12 14.36
CA GLU A 140 -1.65 -0.98 15.19
C GLU A 140 -1.46 -2.36 14.53
N TYR A 141 -1.44 -2.39 13.19
CA TYR A 141 -1.35 -3.62 12.41
C TYR A 141 0.02 -3.83 11.75
N ASP A 142 0.89 -2.83 11.73
CA ASP A 142 2.24 -2.95 11.20
C ASP A 142 3.14 -3.79 12.13
N PRO A 143 3.62 -4.97 11.69
CA PRO A 143 4.45 -5.83 12.53
C PRO A 143 5.84 -5.26 12.80
N GLU A 144 6.31 -4.31 11.98
CA GLU A 144 7.64 -3.73 12.09
C GLU A 144 7.64 -2.43 12.90
N GLY A 145 6.48 -1.76 13.04
CA GLY A 145 6.38 -0.50 13.77
C GLY A 145 7.25 0.60 13.18
N VAL A 146 7.48 0.56 11.86
CA VAL A 146 8.27 1.55 11.11
C VAL A 146 7.53 1.90 9.85
N TRP A 147 7.32 3.18 9.59
CA TRP A 147 6.60 3.63 8.39
C TRP A 147 7.43 3.32 7.14
N ARG A 148 6.85 2.55 6.21
CA ARG A 148 7.50 2.16 4.94
C ARG A 148 6.80 2.70 3.69
N GLY A 149 5.93 3.69 3.86
CA GLY A 149 5.16 4.27 2.75
C GLY A 149 3.96 3.43 2.30
N VAL A 150 3.54 2.43 3.09
CA VAL A 150 2.41 1.55 2.78
C VAL A 150 1.45 1.53 3.97
N LEU A 151 0.19 1.91 3.74
CA LEU A 151 -0.87 1.78 4.73
C LEU A 151 -1.30 0.31 4.87
N TYR A 152 -1.35 -0.17 6.11
CA TYR A 152 -2.12 -1.36 6.44
C TYR A 152 -3.61 -1.02 6.42
N THR A 153 -4.38 -1.80 5.65
CA THR A 153 -5.82 -1.63 5.52
C THR A 153 -6.58 -2.63 6.40
N PRO A 154 -7.89 -2.42 6.63
CA PRO A 154 -8.73 -3.42 7.30
C PRO A 154 -8.71 -4.80 6.63
N TYR A 155 -8.52 -4.84 5.30
CA TYR A 155 -8.33 -6.10 4.58
C TYR A 155 -7.05 -6.81 5.02
N ASP A 156 -5.92 -6.09 5.09
CA ASP A 156 -4.63 -6.68 5.49
C ASP A 156 -4.67 -7.20 6.93
N ALA A 157 -5.32 -6.45 7.83
CA ALA A 157 -5.59 -6.86 9.20
C ALA A 157 -6.42 -8.16 9.25
N TYR A 158 -7.53 -8.19 8.50
CA TYR A 158 -8.43 -9.35 8.44
C TYR A 158 -7.72 -10.60 7.93
N ILE A 159 -7.00 -10.51 6.80
CA ILE A 159 -6.28 -11.65 6.22
C ILE A 159 -5.24 -12.18 7.21
N ARG A 160 -4.46 -11.28 7.83
CA ARG A 160 -3.42 -11.66 8.79
C ARG A 160 -3.99 -12.39 10.00
N GLU A 161 -5.08 -11.89 10.58
CA GLU A 161 -5.72 -12.52 11.74
C GLU A 161 -6.36 -13.88 11.38
N CYS A 162 -6.99 -13.97 10.22
CA CYS A 162 -7.56 -15.21 9.72
C CYS A 162 -6.47 -16.28 9.46
N GLU A 163 -5.33 -15.91 8.86
CA GLU A 163 -4.20 -16.82 8.66
C GLU A 163 -3.55 -17.22 9.99
N ALA A 164 -3.49 -16.31 10.97
CA ALA A 164 -2.99 -16.60 12.31
C ALA A 164 -3.86 -17.63 13.06
N ASP A 165 -5.17 -17.65 12.77
CA ASP A 165 -6.11 -18.68 13.26
C ASP A 165 -5.99 -20.03 12.50
N GLY A 166 -5.11 -20.11 11.51
CA GLY A 166 -4.74 -21.34 10.82
C GLY A 166 -5.51 -21.60 9.53
N HIS A 167 -6.23 -20.61 9.01
CA HIS A 167 -6.86 -20.68 7.71
C HIS A 167 -5.88 -20.35 6.58
N THR A 168 -6.19 -20.82 5.37
CA THR A 168 -5.42 -20.48 4.17
C THR A 168 -5.80 -19.11 3.64
N PHE A 169 -4.89 -18.45 2.93
CA PHE A 169 -5.18 -17.19 2.23
C PHE A 169 -6.48 -17.23 1.42
N ASP A 170 -6.73 -18.29 0.65
CA ASP A 170 -7.93 -18.41 -0.19
C ASP A 170 -9.21 -18.49 0.66
N GLU A 171 -9.17 -19.17 1.81
CA GLU A 171 -10.29 -19.20 2.77
C GLU A 171 -10.52 -17.82 3.38
N CYS A 172 -9.44 -17.11 3.75
CA CYS A 172 -9.50 -15.78 4.33
C CYS A 172 -10.01 -14.72 3.35
N ASP A 173 -9.53 -14.74 2.11
CA ASP A 173 -9.98 -13.84 1.04
C ASP A 173 -11.44 -14.10 0.68
N THR A 174 -11.84 -15.37 0.57
CA THR A 174 -13.25 -15.74 0.39
C THR A 174 -14.10 -15.25 1.55
N SER A 175 -13.63 -15.46 2.79
CA SER A 175 -14.32 -15.01 3.99
C SER A 175 -14.50 -13.49 4.00
N TRP A 176 -13.45 -12.73 3.71
CA TRP A 176 -13.50 -11.27 3.62
C TRP A 176 -14.57 -10.77 2.65
N GLN A 177 -14.68 -11.39 1.48
CA GLN A 177 -15.68 -11.02 0.47
C GLN A 177 -17.13 -11.24 0.95
N HIS A 178 -17.32 -12.06 1.99
CA HIS A 178 -18.62 -12.43 2.53
C HIS A 178 -18.87 -11.92 3.95
N ASP A 179 -17.85 -11.39 4.62
CA ASP A 179 -17.96 -10.82 5.95
C ASP A 179 -18.46 -9.37 5.88
N THR A 180 -19.38 -9.03 6.78
CA THR A 180 -19.96 -7.68 6.84
C THR A 180 -19.38 -6.85 7.98
N SER A 181 -18.61 -7.45 8.89
CA SER A 181 -17.97 -6.76 10.02
C SER A 181 -16.73 -5.97 9.62
N THR A 182 -16.08 -6.31 8.49
CA THR A 182 -14.75 -5.82 8.08
C THR A 182 -13.63 -6.06 9.11
N GLU A 183 -13.90 -6.85 10.14
CA GLU A 183 -12.98 -7.26 11.22
C GLU A 183 -13.08 -8.78 11.38
N TRP A 184 -11.95 -9.45 11.62
CA TRP A 184 -11.95 -10.90 11.75
C TRP A 184 -12.73 -11.33 13.00
N SER A 185 -13.79 -12.11 12.80
CA SER A 185 -14.69 -12.53 13.88
C SER A 185 -14.23 -13.79 14.62
N GLY A 186 -13.08 -14.36 14.23
CA GLY A 186 -12.62 -15.68 14.71
C GLY A 186 -13.26 -16.86 13.98
N GLN A 187 -14.08 -16.60 12.96
CA GLN A 187 -14.75 -17.63 12.16
C GLN A 187 -14.81 -17.19 10.69
N LEU A 188 -14.61 -18.15 9.79
CA LEU A 188 -14.85 -17.91 8.37
C LEU A 188 -16.32 -17.51 8.18
N ALA A 189 -16.53 -16.39 7.51
CA ALA A 189 -17.83 -16.02 6.99
C ALA A 189 -18.34 -17.18 6.12
N PRO A 190 -19.62 -17.57 6.28
CA PRO A 190 -20.15 -18.66 5.51
C PRO A 190 -20.04 -18.34 4.03
N ALA A 191 -19.40 -19.23 3.27
CA ALA A 191 -19.44 -19.17 1.82
C ALA A 191 -20.90 -19.01 1.36
N PRO A 192 -21.16 -18.26 0.28
CA PRO A 192 -22.51 -18.02 -0.20
C PRO A 192 -23.18 -19.37 -0.39
N THR A 193 -24.31 -19.57 0.26
CA THR A 193 -25.16 -20.74 0.00
C THR A 193 -25.40 -20.78 -1.51
N PRO A 194 -24.96 -21.84 -2.21
CA PRO A 194 -25.18 -21.95 -3.65
C PRO A 194 -26.66 -21.77 -3.97
N SER A 195 -26.98 -21.04 -5.03
CA SER A 195 -28.38 -20.92 -5.44
C SER A 195 -28.91 -22.29 -5.86
N GLU A 196 -30.23 -22.50 -5.81
CA GLU A 196 -30.85 -23.76 -6.30
C GLU A 196 -30.46 -24.05 -7.76
N TYR A 197 -30.25 -23.00 -8.56
CA TYR A 197 -29.73 -23.10 -9.93
C TYR A 197 -28.28 -23.60 -9.96
N ASP A 198 -27.40 -23.04 -9.13
CA ASP A 198 -25.99 -23.45 -9.10
C ASP A 198 -25.86 -24.91 -8.66
N VAL A 199 -26.63 -25.32 -7.64
CA VAL A 199 -26.72 -26.72 -7.21
C VAL A 199 -27.23 -27.59 -8.36
N TYR A 200 -28.30 -27.19 -9.06
CA TYR A 200 -28.84 -27.95 -10.18
C TYR A 200 -27.82 -28.16 -11.30
N VAL A 201 -27.16 -27.09 -11.73
CA VAL A 201 -26.18 -27.15 -12.84
C VAL A 201 -25.00 -28.03 -12.43
N GLN A 202 -24.49 -27.86 -11.20
CA GLN A 202 -23.41 -28.68 -10.69
C GLN A 202 -23.80 -30.16 -10.63
N GLU A 203 -24.95 -30.50 -10.03
CA GLU A 203 -25.41 -31.88 -9.93
C GLU A 203 -25.68 -32.52 -11.30
N CYS A 204 -26.19 -31.75 -12.26
CA CYS A 204 -26.40 -32.18 -13.63
C CYS A 204 -25.09 -32.51 -14.36
N GLN A 205 -24.03 -31.73 -14.14
CA GLN A 205 -22.71 -32.00 -14.71
C GLN A 205 -22.02 -33.17 -14.00
N ASP A 206 -21.96 -33.13 -12.66
CA ASP A 206 -21.21 -34.07 -11.84
C ASP A 206 -21.84 -35.47 -11.82
N TYR A 207 -23.18 -35.55 -11.75
CA TYR A 207 -23.89 -36.83 -11.65
C TYR A 207 -24.58 -37.24 -12.95
N GLY A 208 -25.01 -36.28 -13.77
CA GLY A 208 -25.61 -36.55 -15.08
C GLY A 208 -24.59 -36.72 -16.20
N GLY A 209 -23.39 -36.15 -16.07
CA GLY A 209 -22.36 -36.16 -17.11
C GLY A 209 -22.71 -35.31 -18.33
N TYR A 210 -23.63 -34.35 -18.17
CA TYR A 210 -24.11 -33.47 -19.24
C TYR A 210 -23.24 -32.20 -19.36
N THR A 211 -23.31 -31.52 -20.51
CA THR A 211 -22.61 -30.25 -20.69
C THR A 211 -23.31 -29.12 -19.95
N TRP A 212 -22.58 -28.01 -19.73
CA TRP A 212 -23.15 -26.81 -19.13
C TRP A 212 -24.39 -26.32 -19.90
N GLU A 213 -24.35 -26.26 -21.23
CA GLU A 213 -25.51 -25.81 -22.03
C GLU A 213 -26.72 -26.74 -21.91
N GLU A 214 -26.50 -28.05 -21.76
CA GLU A 214 -27.58 -29.02 -21.56
C GLU A 214 -28.24 -28.81 -20.19
N CYS A 215 -27.43 -28.60 -19.14
CA CYS A 215 -27.91 -28.34 -17.80
C CYS A 215 -28.64 -26.99 -17.67
N ASP A 216 -28.06 -25.92 -18.21
CA ASP A 216 -28.69 -24.59 -18.25
C ASP A 216 -30.02 -24.62 -19.02
N GLY A 217 -30.05 -25.28 -20.18
CA GLY A 217 -31.27 -25.41 -20.99
C GLY A 217 -32.37 -26.23 -20.30
N SER A 218 -31.98 -27.27 -19.56
CA SER A 218 -32.89 -28.14 -18.82
C SER A 218 -33.50 -27.45 -17.60
N TRP A 219 -32.73 -26.62 -16.88
CA TRP A 219 -33.22 -25.89 -15.70
C TRP A 219 -34.54 -25.16 -15.94
N TYR A 220 -34.64 -24.43 -17.06
CA TYR A 220 -35.84 -23.66 -17.38
C TYR A 220 -37.06 -24.51 -17.79
N ARG A 221 -36.86 -25.81 -17.99
CA ARG A 221 -37.89 -26.78 -18.44
C ARG A 221 -38.21 -27.83 -17.40
N ASP A 222 -37.33 -28.02 -16.43
CA ASP A 222 -37.53 -28.94 -15.33
C ASP A 222 -38.63 -28.41 -14.40
N PRO A 223 -39.74 -29.16 -14.23
CA PRO A 223 -40.86 -28.71 -13.40
C PRO A 223 -40.54 -28.68 -11.90
N ASN A 224 -39.40 -29.24 -11.49
CA ASN A 224 -39.06 -29.44 -10.09
C ASN A 224 -38.01 -28.47 -9.56
N SER A 225 -37.25 -27.81 -10.44
CA SER A 225 -36.15 -26.90 -10.05
C SER A 225 -35.12 -27.54 -9.11
N TYR A 226 -34.92 -28.86 -9.19
CA TYR A 226 -33.84 -29.62 -8.58
C TYR A 226 -33.42 -30.75 -9.52
N TRP A 227 -32.15 -31.19 -9.46
CA TRP A 227 -31.67 -32.23 -10.37
C TRP A 227 -32.34 -33.57 -10.06
N SER A 228 -33.18 -34.03 -10.99
CA SER A 228 -33.92 -35.29 -10.85
C SER A 228 -33.22 -36.49 -11.50
N GLY A 229 -32.03 -36.30 -12.08
CA GLY A 229 -31.28 -37.32 -12.80
C GLY A 229 -31.53 -37.39 -14.31
N GLN A 230 -32.31 -36.46 -14.88
CA GLN A 230 -32.60 -36.40 -16.32
C GLN A 230 -32.81 -34.97 -16.81
N LEU A 231 -32.51 -34.73 -18.10
CA LEU A 231 -32.77 -33.44 -18.77
C LEU A 231 -34.24 -33.31 -19.23
N TYR A 232 -34.73 -32.07 -19.34
CA TYR A 232 -36.09 -31.71 -19.80
C TYR A 232 -36.12 -30.79 -21.03
#